data_AF-A0A3R7P6C5-F1
#
_entry.id   AF-A0A3R7P6C5-F1
#
_cell.length_a   1.000
_cell.length_b   1.000
_cell.length_c   1.000
_cell.angle_alpha   90.00
_cell.angle_beta   90.00
_cell.angle_gamma   90.00
#
_symmetry.space_group_name_H-M   'P 1'
#
loop_
_entity.id
_entity.type
_entity.pdbx_description
1 polymer ?
#
loop_
_entity_poly.entity_id
_entity_poly.type
_entity_poly.pdbx_seq_one_letter_code
_entity_poly.pdbx_strand_id
1 'polypeptide(L)'
;DPHFTDLVRQAETAIESGIYPERIYQGSSGSYFVKNSNGKVIAVYKPKDEEPYGRLNPKWTKWLHKVCCPCCFGRSCLVPNQGYLSEAGASLVDQKLQLNVVPKTRVVKLASETFNYTRIDREKSRAKKLVSERFPKVGRHFHRIGLPPKVGSFQLFVEGFKDADYWLRRFEAEPLGETTSRQFQLQFERLVILDYIIRNTDRGNDNWLIKYDKPELDDQGDGEDWSLVKPPEVKVAAIDNGLAFPFKHPDSWRAYPYHWAWLPWAKVSFSQETRDLVLPLLSDMNFVQELCDDMYNLFQTDKGFDRHIFERQMSVMRGQILNLTQALRDGKSPVQLVQMPAVIVERPQITPGT
;
A
#
# COMPACT_ATOMS: atom_id res chain seq x y z
N ASP A 1 -14.26 5.83 -9.76
CA ASP A 1 -14.66 5.91 -8.34
C ASP A 1 -14.88 7.37 -7.97
N PRO A 2 -16.14 7.83 -7.92
CA PRO A 2 -16.48 9.23 -7.66
C PRO A 2 -16.00 9.74 -6.29
N HIS A 3 -16.07 8.91 -5.25
CA HIS A 3 -15.68 9.31 -3.90
C HIS A 3 -14.16 9.54 -3.81
N PHE A 4 -13.35 8.66 -4.42
CA PHE A 4 -11.91 8.87 -4.49
C PHE A 4 -11.55 10.13 -5.29
N THR A 5 -12.24 10.37 -6.42
CA THR A 5 -12.05 11.59 -7.22
C THR A 5 -12.36 12.86 -6.42
N ASP A 6 -13.42 12.83 -5.60
CA ASP A 6 -13.78 13.96 -4.74
C ASP A 6 -12.69 14.27 -3.69
N LEU A 7 -12.13 13.24 -3.06
CA LEU A 7 -11.02 13.42 -2.11
C LEU A 7 -9.76 14.00 -2.75
N VAL A 8 -9.45 13.61 -4.00
CA VAL A 8 -8.36 14.22 -4.76
C VAL A 8 -8.66 15.70 -5.05
N ARG A 9 -9.90 16.04 -5.44
CA ARG A 9 -10.30 17.45 -5.64
C ARG A 9 -10.21 18.26 -4.35
N GLN A 10 -10.65 17.71 -3.22
CA GLN A 10 -10.51 18.36 -1.91
C GLN A 10 -9.04 18.65 -1.58
N ALA A 11 -8.12 17.74 -1.90
CA ALA A 11 -6.69 17.96 -1.74
C ALA A 11 -6.16 19.08 -2.66
N GLU A 12 -6.57 19.10 -3.92
CA GLU A 12 -6.19 20.15 -4.88
C GLU A 12 -6.70 21.53 -4.44
N THR A 13 -7.96 21.65 -4.05
CA THR A 13 -8.56 22.88 -3.53
C THR A 13 -7.87 23.36 -2.26
N ALA A 14 -7.50 22.44 -1.35
CA ALA A 14 -6.75 22.79 -0.14
C ALA A 14 -5.39 23.40 -0.48
N ILE A 15 -4.65 22.78 -1.42
CA ILE A 15 -3.36 23.27 -1.89
C ILE A 15 -3.48 24.66 -2.54
N GLU A 16 -4.50 24.86 -3.38
CA GLU A 16 -4.77 26.15 -4.02
C GLU A 16 -5.10 27.25 -3.00
N SER A 17 -5.72 26.86 -1.89
CA SER A 17 -6.07 27.76 -0.77
C SER A 17 -4.91 27.97 0.24
N GLY A 18 -3.72 27.43 -0.04
CA GLY A 18 -2.54 27.58 0.82
C GLY A 18 -2.43 26.57 1.97
N ILE A 19 -3.31 25.56 2.00
CA ILE A 19 -3.26 24.46 2.97
C ILE A 19 -2.47 23.31 2.31
N TYR A 20 -1.18 23.27 2.61
CA TYR A 20 -0.27 22.33 1.96
C TYR A 20 -0.17 20.98 2.68
N PRO A 21 0.13 19.88 1.95
CA PRO A 21 0.52 18.61 2.54
C PRO A 21 1.75 18.75 3.44
N GLU A 22 1.68 18.10 4.60
CA GLU A 22 2.73 18.13 5.62
C GLU A 22 3.63 16.91 5.55
N ARG A 23 4.94 17.10 5.64
CA ARG A 23 5.90 16.00 5.52
C ARG A 23 5.87 15.09 6.75
N ILE A 24 5.82 13.79 6.51
CA ILE A 24 6.00 12.75 7.53
C ILE A 24 7.51 12.53 7.70
N TYR A 25 8.03 12.77 8.91
CA TYR A 25 9.46 12.65 9.18
C TYR A 25 9.91 11.20 9.42
N GLN A 26 9.00 10.35 9.91
CA GLN A 26 9.24 8.92 10.09
C GLN A 26 9.36 8.19 8.73
N GLY A 27 9.92 6.97 8.71
CA GLY A 27 10.13 6.19 7.50
C GLY A 27 11.38 6.56 6.69
N SER A 28 11.46 6.15 5.43
CA SER A 28 12.69 6.31 4.60
C SER A 28 12.53 7.00 3.25
N SER A 29 11.30 7.37 2.89
CA SER A 29 10.91 8.11 1.68
C SER A 29 10.40 9.51 2.00
N GLY A 30 10.17 10.33 0.98
CA GLY A 30 9.28 11.49 1.06
C GLY A 30 7.82 11.02 1.13
N SER A 31 7.18 11.16 2.28
CA SER A 31 5.76 10.88 2.49
C SER A 31 5.08 12.10 3.10
N TYR A 32 3.82 12.34 2.75
CA TYR A 32 3.11 13.57 3.11
C TYR A 32 1.69 13.27 3.59
N PHE A 33 1.28 13.88 4.71
CA PHE A 33 -0.12 13.97 5.09
C PHE A 33 -0.81 15.04 4.25
N VAL A 34 -1.74 14.62 3.41
CA VAL A 34 -2.56 15.49 2.58
C VAL A 34 -3.80 15.90 3.36
N LYS A 35 -4.13 17.18 3.31
CA LYS A 35 -5.24 17.79 4.04
C LYS A 35 -6.33 18.28 3.09
N ASN A 36 -7.57 18.36 3.57
CA ASN A 36 -8.64 19.10 2.91
C ASN A 36 -8.65 20.57 3.34
N SER A 37 -9.60 21.36 2.82
CA SER A 37 -9.73 22.80 3.12
C SER A 37 -10.02 23.12 4.60
N ASN A 38 -10.45 22.13 5.40
CA ASN A 38 -10.66 22.26 6.84
C ASN A 38 -9.40 21.89 7.66
N GLY A 39 -8.28 21.55 6.99
CA GLY A 39 -7.05 21.11 7.64
C GLY A 39 -7.08 19.65 8.13
N LYS A 40 -8.16 18.91 7.87
CA LYS A 40 -8.28 17.48 8.22
C LYS A 40 -7.41 16.64 7.30
N VAL A 41 -6.63 15.71 7.86
CA VAL A 41 -5.85 14.74 7.07
C VAL A 41 -6.80 13.76 6.38
N ILE A 42 -6.70 13.66 5.06
CA ILE A 42 -7.57 12.81 4.24
C ILE A 42 -6.79 11.70 3.53
N ALA A 43 -5.48 11.86 3.35
CA ALA A 43 -4.66 10.88 2.66
C ALA A 43 -3.17 10.97 3.03
N VAL A 44 -2.45 9.90 2.72
CA VAL A 44 -0.99 9.87 2.66
C VAL A 44 -0.57 9.85 1.19
N TYR A 45 0.31 10.77 0.82
CA TYR A 45 0.87 10.87 -0.53
C TYR A 45 2.36 10.56 -0.55
N LYS A 46 2.79 9.66 -1.44
CA LYS A 46 4.19 9.26 -1.63
C LYS A 46 4.61 9.52 -3.08
N PRO A 47 5.31 10.63 -3.38
CA PRO A 47 5.79 10.94 -4.72
C PRO A 47 6.87 9.95 -5.18
N LYS A 48 6.75 9.46 -6.43
CA LYS A 48 7.69 8.54 -7.06
C LYS A 48 9.14 9.03 -6.97
N ASP A 49 9.37 10.31 -7.28
CA ASP A 49 10.71 10.88 -7.37
C ASP A 49 11.37 11.13 -6.01
N GLU A 50 10.62 10.98 -4.90
CA GLU A 50 11.08 11.11 -3.51
C GLU A 50 11.17 9.77 -2.77
N GLU A 51 10.97 8.65 -3.47
CA GLU A 51 11.20 7.31 -2.94
C GLU A 51 12.66 7.11 -2.49
N PRO A 52 12.96 6.06 -1.69
CA PRO A 52 14.31 5.81 -1.16
C PRO A 52 15.44 5.85 -2.20
N TYR A 53 15.17 5.43 -3.43
CA TYR A 53 16.09 5.42 -4.57
C TYR A 53 15.70 6.44 -5.66
N GLY A 54 14.69 7.28 -5.39
CA GLY A 54 14.26 8.36 -6.25
C GLY A 54 15.33 9.45 -6.37
N ARG A 55 15.35 10.15 -7.51
CA ARG A 55 16.36 11.19 -7.81
C ARG A 55 16.31 12.38 -6.85
N LEU A 56 15.15 12.63 -6.25
CA LEU A 56 14.88 13.76 -5.36
C LEU A 56 14.58 13.28 -3.94
N ASN A 57 15.10 12.12 -3.52
CA ASN A 57 14.96 11.68 -2.14
C ASN A 57 15.50 12.76 -1.18
N PRO A 58 14.67 13.32 -0.30
CA PRO A 58 15.08 14.37 0.63
C PRO A 58 15.91 13.87 1.83
N LYS A 59 16.14 12.55 1.97
CA LYS A 59 16.97 11.95 3.03
C LYS A 59 18.36 11.59 2.49
N TRP A 60 19.39 12.35 2.91
CA TRP A 60 20.79 12.25 2.45
C TRP A 60 21.47 10.90 2.74
N THR A 61 21.03 10.19 3.79
CA THR A 61 21.62 8.94 4.28
C THR A 61 21.63 7.78 3.26
N LYS A 62 20.64 7.71 2.36
CA LYS A 62 20.60 6.65 1.33
C LYS A 62 21.43 6.95 0.08
N TRP A 63 21.78 8.21 -0.18
CA TRP A 63 22.78 8.55 -1.20
C TRP A 63 24.16 8.03 -0.77
N LEU A 64 24.50 8.19 0.52
CA LEU A 64 25.72 7.64 1.11
C LEU A 64 25.76 6.10 1.01
N HIS A 65 24.65 5.41 1.31
CA HIS A 65 24.55 3.95 1.17
C HIS A 65 24.70 3.48 -0.30
N LYS A 66 24.14 4.21 -1.26
CA LYS A 66 24.22 3.91 -2.69
C LYS A 66 25.66 4.07 -3.24
N VAL A 67 26.43 5.00 -2.68
CA VAL A 67 27.79 5.32 -3.13
C VAL A 67 28.84 4.44 -2.42
N CYS A 68 28.65 4.06 -1.16
CA CYS A 68 29.67 3.36 -0.38
C CYS A 68 29.54 1.82 -0.33
N CYS A 69 28.39 1.21 -0.68
CA CYS A 69 28.21 -0.26 -0.62
C CYS A 69 27.12 -0.81 -1.60
N PRO A 70 27.35 -0.79 -2.92
CA PRO A 70 26.34 -1.18 -3.91
C PRO A 70 25.87 -2.65 -3.84
N CYS A 71 26.64 -3.56 -3.23
CA CYS A 71 26.27 -4.97 -3.07
C CYS A 71 25.42 -5.29 -1.82
N CYS A 72 25.33 -4.37 -0.84
CA CYS A 72 24.63 -4.62 0.44
C CYS A 72 23.30 -3.84 0.58
N PHE A 73 23.06 -2.83 -0.25
CA PHE A 73 21.95 -1.89 -0.09
C PHE A 73 20.97 -1.93 -1.27
N GLY A 74 19.72 -2.30 -0.97
CA GLY A 74 18.67 -2.54 -1.98
C GLY A 74 18.00 -3.90 -1.81
N ARG A 75 16.70 -3.98 -2.09
CA ARG A 75 16.01 -5.26 -2.25
C ARG A 75 16.21 -5.70 -3.69
N SER A 76 17.23 -6.52 -3.95
CA SER A 76 17.64 -6.93 -5.30
C SER A 76 16.57 -7.69 -6.09
N CYS A 77 15.53 -8.18 -5.41
CA CYS A 77 14.36 -8.82 -6.01
C CYS A 77 13.25 -7.84 -6.41
N LEU A 78 13.36 -6.54 -6.10
CA LEU A 78 12.37 -5.51 -6.42
C LEU A 78 12.83 -4.62 -7.58
N VAL A 79 11.87 -4.15 -8.36
CA VAL A 79 12.11 -3.15 -9.39
C VAL A 79 12.35 -1.79 -8.73
N PRO A 80 13.45 -1.08 -9.05
CA PRO A 80 13.71 0.23 -8.47
C PRO A 80 12.65 1.26 -8.87
N ASN A 81 12.32 2.18 -7.94
CA ASN A 81 11.54 3.40 -8.22
C ASN A 81 10.11 3.15 -8.74
N GLN A 82 9.51 2.03 -8.33
CA GLN A 82 8.11 1.66 -8.60
C GLN A 82 7.31 1.43 -7.31
N GLY A 83 7.76 1.96 -6.16
CA GLY A 83 7.09 1.75 -4.88
C GLY A 83 5.65 2.26 -4.89
N TYR A 84 5.40 3.40 -5.53
CA TYR A 84 4.05 3.95 -5.71
C TYR A 84 3.11 3.04 -6.51
N LEU A 85 3.64 2.25 -7.46
CA LEU A 85 2.86 1.23 -8.17
C LEU A 85 2.59 0.02 -7.29
N SER A 86 3.56 -0.38 -6.47
CA SER A 86 3.38 -1.42 -5.46
C SER A 86 2.27 -1.06 -4.46
N GLU A 87 2.23 0.19 -3.99
CA GLU A 87 1.15 0.70 -3.12
C GLU A 87 -0.23 0.61 -3.80
N ALA A 88 -0.33 1.10 -5.04
CA ALA A 88 -1.58 1.05 -5.79
C ALA A 88 -1.99 -0.38 -6.18
N GLY A 89 -1.00 -1.24 -6.48
CA GLY A 89 -1.20 -2.65 -6.81
C GLY A 89 -1.69 -3.46 -5.63
N ALA A 90 -1.21 -3.19 -4.41
CA ALA A 90 -1.73 -3.81 -3.20
C ALA A 90 -3.22 -3.46 -2.98
N SER A 91 -3.60 -2.19 -3.18
CA SER A 91 -5.00 -1.80 -3.14
C SER A 91 -5.84 -2.43 -4.25
N LEU A 92 -5.27 -2.67 -5.44
CA LEU A 92 -5.95 -3.35 -6.54
C LEU A 92 -6.23 -4.81 -6.19
N VAL A 93 -5.22 -5.54 -5.71
CA VAL A 93 -5.35 -6.94 -5.26
C VAL A 93 -6.36 -7.06 -4.12
N ASP A 94 -6.28 -6.18 -3.12
CA ASP A 94 -7.23 -6.11 -2.00
C ASP A 94 -8.68 -5.96 -2.47
N GLN A 95 -8.93 -5.03 -3.40
CA GLN A 95 -10.27 -4.80 -3.94
C GLN A 95 -10.77 -5.97 -4.78
N LYS A 96 -9.92 -6.55 -5.63
CA LYS A 96 -10.31 -7.66 -6.50
C LYS A 96 -10.64 -8.94 -5.70
N LEU A 97 -9.99 -9.13 -4.56
CA LEU A 97 -10.24 -10.23 -3.61
C LEU A 97 -11.22 -9.89 -2.49
N GLN A 98 -11.74 -8.65 -2.43
CA GLN A 98 -12.67 -8.18 -1.41
C GLN A 98 -12.15 -8.35 0.04
N LEU A 99 -10.83 -8.20 0.23
CA LEU A 99 -10.20 -8.33 1.55
C LEU A 99 -10.56 -7.13 2.44
N ASN A 100 -10.60 -5.93 1.85
CA ASN A 100 -10.96 -4.68 2.51
C ASN A 100 -10.06 -4.35 3.71
N VAL A 101 -8.76 -4.65 3.60
CA VAL A 101 -7.75 -4.32 4.61
C VAL A 101 -6.79 -3.22 4.13
N VAL A 102 -6.62 -3.01 2.82
CA VAL A 102 -5.80 -1.90 2.31
C VAL A 102 -6.66 -0.65 2.19
N PRO A 103 -6.32 0.47 2.86
CA PRO A 103 -6.98 1.75 2.59
C PRO A 103 -6.81 2.09 1.12
N LYS A 104 -7.92 2.44 0.46
CA LYS A 104 -7.96 2.61 -1.00
C LYS A 104 -6.81 3.50 -1.48
N THR A 105 -6.03 2.98 -2.41
CA THR A 105 -4.81 3.63 -2.90
C THR A 105 -4.80 3.66 -4.42
N ARG A 106 -4.53 4.83 -5.01
CA ARG A 106 -4.42 4.99 -6.47
C ARG A 106 -3.21 5.85 -6.83
N VAL A 107 -2.82 5.78 -8.10
CA VAL A 107 -1.81 6.67 -8.67
C VAL A 107 -2.44 8.03 -8.96
N VAL A 108 -1.90 9.09 -8.36
CA VAL A 108 -2.40 10.46 -8.49
C VAL A 108 -1.23 11.40 -8.79
N LYS A 109 -1.52 12.50 -9.49
CA LYS A 109 -0.57 13.58 -9.72
C LYS A 109 -0.93 14.80 -8.88
N LEU A 110 -0.02 15.24 -8.00
CA LEU A 110 -0.21 16.45 -7.19
C LEU A 110 0.99 17.39 -7.34
N ALA A 111 0.75 18.68 -7.27
CA ALA A 111 1.79 19.70 -7.13
C ALA A 111 1.59 20.44 -5.81
N SER A 112 2.65 20.60 -5.02
CA SER A 112 2.60 21.36 -3.75
C SER A 112 3.94 22.01 -3.49
N GLU A 113 3.96 23.24 -2.95
CA GLU A 113 5.21 23.91 -2.59
C GLU A 113 6.04 23.16 -1.53
N THR A 114 5.39 22.30 -0.74
CA THR A 114 6.02 21.48 0.31
C THR A 114 6.70 20.21 -0.22
N PHE A 115 6.46 19.82 -1.47
CA PHE A 115 7.18 18.70 -2.09
C PHE A 115 8.63 19.07 -2.43
N ASN A 116 9.50 18.07 -2.55
CA ASN A 116 10.90 18.29 -2.85
C ASN A 116 11.15 18.49 -4.36
N TYR A 117 11.36 19.73 -4.78
CA TYR A 117 11.65 20.10 -6.18
C TYR A 117 13.09 20.56 -6.36
N THR A 118 13.61 20.42 -7.58
CA THR A 118 14.90 21.01 -7.94
C THR A 118 14.84 22.54 -7.86
N ARG A 119 15.99 23.20 -7.67
CA ARG A 119 16.08 24.67 -7.69
C ARG A 119 15.57 25.25 -9.01
N ILE A 120 15.90 24.59 -10.12
CA ILE A 120 15.48 24.97 -11.47
C ILE A 120 13.95 24.95 -11.58
N ASP A 121 13.28 23.90 -11.09
CA ASP A 121 11.81 23.83 -11.13
C ASP A 121 11.15 24.94 -10.31
N ARG A 122 11.71 25.24 -9.13
CA ARG A 122 11.21 26.33 -8.28
C ARG A 122 11.39 27.70 -8.94
N GLU A 123 12.56 27.98 -9.50
CA GLU A 123 12.85 29.25 -10.19
C GLU A 123 12.01 29.41 -11.46
N LYS A 124 11.86 28.35 -12.26
CA LYS A 124 11.02 28.35 -13.47
C LYS A 124 9.55 28.60 -13.14
N SER A 125 9.04 28.01 -12.07
CA SER A 125 7.68 28.25 -11.57
C SER A 125 7.49 29.73 -11.20
N ARG A 126 8.42 30.30 -10.42
CA ARG A 126 8.39 31.72 -10.01
C ARG A 126 8.46 32.66 -11.21
N ALA A 127 9.37 32.42 -12.14
CA ALA A 127 9.53 33.24 -13.34
C ALA A 127 8.26 33.23 -14.20
N LYS A 128 7.66 32.05 -14.42
CA LYS A 128 6.39 31.94 -15.16
C LYS A 128 5.23 32.67 -14.46
N LYS A 129 5.16 32.57 -13.12
CA LYS A 129 4.14 33.26 -12.32
C LYS A 129 4.28 34.78 -12.50
N LEU A 130 5.49 35.31 -12.32
CA LEU A 130 5.79 36.73 -12.50
C LEU A 130 5.50 37.23 -13.93
N VAL A 131 5.89 36.46 -14.96
CA VAL A 131 5.61 36.83 -16.36
C VAL A 131 4.11 36.80 -16.64
N SER A 132 3.37 35.85 -16.08
CA SER A 132 1.92 35.80 -16.26
C SER A 132 1.20 36.95 -15.57
N GLU A 133 1.65 37.36 -14.38
CA GLU A 133 1.12 38.51 -13.64
C GLU A 133 1.46 39.83 -14.34
N ARG A 134 2.70 39.97 -14.84
CA ARG A 134 3.19 41.21 -15.48
C ARG A 134 2.76 41.37 -16.93
N PHE A 135 2.62 40.27 -17.68
CA PHE A 135 2.26 40.26 -19.10
C PHE A 135 1.17 39.21 -19.38
N PRO A 136 -0.12 39.52 -19.09
CA PRO A 136 -1.21 38.55 -19.22
C PRO A 136 -1.38 37.96 -20.63
N LYS A 137 -1.00 38.69 -21.69
CA LYS A 137 -1.04 38.20 -23.09
C LYS A 137 0.01 37.10 -23.35
N VAL A 138 1.17 37.19 -22.72
CA VAL A 138 2.25 36.18 -22.80
C VAL A 138 1.94 35.02 -21.85
N GLY A 139 1.39 35.31 -20.66
CA GLY A 139 0.95 34.29 -19.69
C GLY A 139 -0.05 33.29 -20.25
N ARG A 140 -0.96 33.72 -21.13
CA ARG A 140 -1.93 32.84 -21.82
C ARG A 140 -1.28 31.74 -22.68
N HIS A 141 -0.02 31.90 -23.10
CA HIS A 141 0.71 30.88 -23.85
C HIS A 141 1.37 29.83 -22.94
N PHE A 142 1.39 30.04 -21.62
CA PHE A 142 1.88 29.03 -20.70
C PHE A 142 0.80 27.96 -20.47
N HIS A 143 1.02 26.76 -21.01
CA HIS A 143 0.16 25.60 -20.75
C HIS A 143 0.08 25.19 -19.26
N ARG A 144 0.98 25.69 -18.41
CA ARG A 144 0.96 25.50 -16.95
C ARG A 144 1.69 26.63 -16.24
N ILE A 145 1.03 27.20 -15.23
CA ILE A 145 1.58 28.12 -14.24
C ILE A 145 1.71 27.34 -12.92
N GLY A 146 2.86 27.41 -12.26
CA GLY A 146 3.14 26.66 -11.02
C GLY A 146 4.12 25.49 -11.16
N LEU A 147 4.33 24.77 -10.05
CA LEU A 147 5.24 23.63 -9.96
C LEU A 147 4.73 22.43 -10.79
N PRO A 148 5.62 21.60 -11.36
CA PRO A 148 5.20 20.41 -12.07
C PRO A 148 4.57 19.39 -11.11
N PRO A 149 3.38 18.83 -11.37
CA PRO A 149 2.82 17.77 -10.56
C PRO A 149 3.72 16.55 -10.59
N LYS A 150 3.97 16.02 -9.40
CA LYS A 150 4.65 14.75 -9.19
C LYS A 150 3.62 13.65 -9.31
N VAL A 151 4.03 12.49 -9.81
CA VAL A 151 3.22 11.26 -9.78
C VAL A 151 3.58 10.50 -8.51
N GLY A 152 2.60 9.85 -7.88
CA GLY A 152 2.81 9.13 -6.64
C GLY A 152 1.58 8.34 -6.23
N SER A 153 1.69 7.58 -5.15
CA SER A 153 0.56 6.87 -4.56
C SER A 153 -0.18 7.80 -3.62
N PHE A 154 -1.51 7.78 -3.70
CA PHE A 154 -2.42 8.52 -2.84
C PHE A 154 -3.29 7.49 -2.12
N GLN A 155 -3.00 7.27 -0.84
CA GLN A 155 -3.67 6.30 0.02
C GLN A 155 -4.60 7.03 0.98
N LEU A 156 -5.85 6.59 1.09
CA LEU A 156 -6.78 7.19 2.04
C LEU A 156 -6.28 7.04 3.49
N PHE A 157 -6.43 8.12 4.27
CA PHE A 157 -6.06 8.11 5.68
C PHE A 157 -7.14 7.39 6.50
N VAL A 158 -6.72 6.57 7.47
CA VAL A 158 -7.63 5.83 8.36
C VAL A 158 -7.55 6.36 9.79
N GLU A 159 -8.69 6.76 10.35
CA GLU A 159 -8.77 7.39 11.67
C GLU A 159 -8.99 6.36 12.79
N GLY A 160 -8.40 6.61 13.96
CA GLY A 160 -8.55 5.75 15.15
C GLY A 160 -7.69 4.47 15.14
N PHE A 161 -6.82 4.31 14.16
CA PHE A 161 -5.89 3.20 14.07
C PHE A 161 -4.59 3.47 14.84
N LYS A 162 -3.95 2.41 15.33
CA LYS A 162 -2.61 2.41 15.94
C LYS A 162 -1.79 1.26 15.37
N ASP A 163 -0.46 1.35 15.47
CA ASP A 163 0.45 0.28 15.07
C ASP A 163 0.02 -1.06 15.67
N ALA A 164 0.11 -2.15 14.90
CA ALA A 164 -0.32 -3.45 15.39
C ALA A 164 0.48 -3.87 16.64
N ASP A 165 1.79 -3.59 16.66
CA ASP A 165 2.65 -3.82 17.82
C ASP A 165 2.13 -3.17 19.12
N TYR A 166 1.46 -2.01 19.04
CA TYR A 166 0.82 -1.37 20.20
C TYR A 166 -0.33 -2.22 20.75
N TRP A 167 -1.21 -2.73 19.88
CA TRP A 167 -2.39 -3.51 20.28
C TRP A 167 -2.05 -4.95 20.63
N LEU A 168 -1.14 -5.60 19.89
CA LEU A 168 -0.72 -6.98 20.14
C LEU A 168 -0.15 -7.13 21.55
N ARG A 169 0.72 -6.22 22.00
CA ARG A 169 1.21 -6.20 23.39
C ARG A 169 0.10 -6.07 24.43
N ARG A 170 -0.98 -5.34 24.11
CA ARG A 170 -2.14 -5.21 25.01
C ARG A 170 -2.99 -6.47 25.02
N PHE A 171 -3.16 -7.14 23.88
CA PHE A 171 -3.89 -8.40 23.81
C PHE A 171 -3.17 -9.55 24.51
N GLU A 172 -1.84 -9.48 24.64
CA GLU A 172 -1.08 -10.41 25.49
C GLU A 172 -1.37 -10.21 26.98
N ALA A 173 -1.53 -8.97 27.43
CA ALA A 173 -1.80 -8.64 28.84
C ALA A 173 -3.30 -8.78 29.21
N GLU A 174 -4.19 -8.34 28.31
CA GLU A 174 -5.64 -8.37 28.44
C GLU A 174 -6.22 -9.06 27.18
N PRO A 175 -6.39 -10.40 27.21
CA PRO A 175 -6.89 -11.14 26.07
C PRO A 175 -8.24 -10.64 25.57
N LEU A 176 -8.40 -10.60 24.26
CA LEU A 176 -9.67 -10.28 23.62
C LEU A 176 -10.74 -11.32 24.00
N GLY A 177 -11.97 -10.86 24.20
CA GLY A 177 -13.13 -11.74 24.31
C GLY A 177 -13.30 -12.58 23.04
N GLU A 178 -13.92 -13.76 23.16
CA GLU A 178 -14.00 -14.78 22.09
C GLU A 178 -14.49 -14.22 20.75
N THR A 179 -15.59 -13.46 20.76
CA THR A 179 -16.17 -12.84 19.57
C THR A 179 -15.20 -11.87 18.89
N THR A 180 -14.57 -10.98 19.65
CA THR A 180 -13.60 -10.01 19.10
C THR A 180 -12.32 -10.71 18.65
N SER A 181 -11.87 -11.74 19.35
CA SER A 181 -10.73 -12.56 18.96
C SER A 181 -10.98 -13.24 17.61
N ARG A 182 -12.18 -13.79 17.38
CA ARG A 182 -12.60 -14.32 16.08
C ARG A 182 -12.61 -13.25 14.98
N GLN A 183 -13.17 -12.07 15.26
CA GLN A 183 -13.14 -10.95 14.30
C GLN A 183 -11.72 -10.55 13.93
N PHE A 184 -10.82 -10.47 14.91
CA PHE A 184 -9.41 -10.16 14.70
C PHE A 184 -8.72 -11.23 13.86
N GLN A 185 -8.97 -12.51 14.15
CA GLN A 185 -8.43 -13.63 13.36
C GLN A 185 -8.84 -13.53 11.89
N LEU A 186 -10.11 -13.21 11.60
CA LEU A 186 -10.58 -13.03 10.21
C LEU A 186 -9.89 -11.85 9.51
N GLN A 187 -9.68 -10.73 10.22
CA GLN A 187 -8.95 -9.58 9.69
C GLN A 187 -7.47 -9.91 9.45
N PHE A 188 -6.86 -10.66 10.36
CA PHE A 188 -5.49 -11.13 10.25
C PHE A 188 -5.28 -12.07 9.06
N GLU A 189 -6.19 -13.03 8.85
CA GLU A 189 -6.13 -13.93 7.70
C GLU A 189 -6.19 -13.19 6.35
N ARG A 190 -6.99 -12.11 6.27
CA ARG A 190 -7.04 -11.24 5.08
C ARG A 190 -5.73 -10.50 4.84
N LEU A 191 -5.07 -10.01 5.89
CA LEU A 191 -3.72 -9.43 5.80
C LEU A 191 -2.71 -10.47 5.30
N VAL A 192 -2.76 -11.69 5.82
CA VAL A 192 -1.89 -12.81 5.41
C VAL A 192 -2.06 -13.11 3.92
N ILE A 193 -3.30 -13.22 3.45
CA ILE A 193 -3.60 -13.49 2.04
C ILE A 193 -3.03 -12.41 1.13
N LEU A 194 -3.27 -11.13 1.48
CA LEU A 194 -2.74 -10.00 0.74
C LEU A 194 -1.21 -10.09 0.64
N ASP A 195 -0.53 -10.14 1.79
CA ASP A 195 0.94 -10.13 1.86
C ASP A 195 1.58 -11.33 1.17
N TYR A 196 0.91 -12.49 1.22
CA TYR A 196 1.38 -13.68 0.54
C TYR A 196 1.28 -13.53 -0.98
N ILE A 197 0.11 -13.14 -1.51
CA ILE A 197 -0.10 -12.99 -2.96
C ILE A 197 0.85 -11.95 -3.55
N ILE A 198 0.99 -10.78 -2.91
CA ILE A 198 1.87 -9.71 -3.42
C ILE A 198 3.35 -9.95 -3.11
N ARG A 199 3.68 -11.02 -2.35
CA ARG A 199 4.99 -11.29 -1.76
C ARG A 199 5.60 -10.03 -1.15
N ASN A 200 4.93 -9.48 -0.14
CA ASN A 200 5.43 -8.31 0.58
C ASN A 200 6.78 -8.63 1.25
N THR A 201 7.75 -7.74 1.09
CA THR A 201 9.13 -7.91 1.57
C THR A 201 9.48 -7.01 2.77
N ASP A 202 8.50 -6.25 3.29
CA ASP A 202 8.68 -5.30 4.39
C ASP A 202 7.50 -5.23 5.36
N ARG A 203 6.77 -6.33 5.56
CA ARG A 203 5.72 -6.36 6.59
C ARG A 203 6.29 -6.64 7.97
N GLY A 204 6.63 -5.57 8.68
CA GLY A 204 6.82 -5.53 10.14
C GLY A 204 5.50 -5.29 10.89
N ASN A 205 5.50 -5.45 12.22
CA ASN A 205 4.31 -5.19 13.08
C ASN A 205 4.01 -3.69 13.30
N ASP A 206 4.90 -2.82 12.82
CA ASP A 206 4.76 -1.38 12.69
C ASP A 206 4.12 -0.97 11.34
N ASN A 207 4.10 -1.87 10.35
CA ASN A 207 3.62 -1.58 8.99
C ASN A 207 2.19 -2.09 8.73
N TRP A 208 1.43 -2.42 9.76
CA TRP A 208 -0.02 -2.62 9.68
C TRP A 208 -0.64 -2.10 10.97
N LEU A 209 -1.86 -1.62 10.85
CA LEU A 209 -2.54 -0.94 11.94
C LEU A 209 -3.73 -1.75 12.42
N ILE A 210 -4.05 -1.60 13.71
CA ILE A 210 -5.26 -2.15 14.32
C ILE A 210 -6.08 -0.97 14.87
N LYS A 211 -7.37 -0.99 14.59
CA LYS A 211 -8.37 -0.20 15.30
C LYS A 211 -9.18 -1.16 16.17
N TYR A 212 -9.27 -0.85 17.46
CA TYR A 212 -10.06 -1.62 18.40
C TYR A 212 -10.93 -0.65 19.21
N ASP A 213 -12.24 -0.72 18.99
CA ASP A 213 -13.24 0.05 19.73
C ASP A 213 -13.72 -0.84 20.90
N LYS A 214 -13.37 -0.44 22.14
CA LYS A 214 -13.89 -1.10 23.35
C LYS A 214 -15.40 -0.87 23.44
N PRO A 215 -16.17 -1.80 24.06
CA PRO A 215 -17.58 -1.55 24.30
C PRO A 215 -17.70 -0.42 25.33
N GLU A 216 -18.27 0.71 24.90
CA GLU A 216 -18.60 1.83 25.78
C GLU A 216 -20.10 1.75 26.13
N LEU A 217 -20.42 2.09 27.38
CA LEU A 217 -21.79 2.39 27.80
C LEU A 217 -22.10 3.80 27.29
N ASP A 218 -23.20 3.95 26.54
CA ASP A 218 -23.62 5.25 26.05
C ASP A 218 -24.26 6.05 27.21
N ASP A 219 -23.49 6.94 27.85
CA ASP A 219 -23.96 7.77 28.97
C ASP A 219 -24.88 8.93 28.53
N GLN A 220 -25.25 9.03 27.24
CA GLN A 220 -26.11 10.08 26.67
C GLN A 220 -27.55 9.63 26.39
N GLY A 221 -28.10 8.73 27.21
CA GLY A 221 -29.52 8.36 27.15
C GLY A 221 -30.35 9.04 28.23
N ASP A 222 -31.01 10.15 27.90
CA ASP A 222 -32.17 10.63 28.66
C ASP A 222 -33.27 9.56 28.58
N GLY A 223 -33.53 8.87 29.70
CA GLY A 223 -34.78 8.18 30.02
C GLY A 223 -35.28 7.07 29.08
N GLU A 224 -35.36 5.85 29.61
CA GLU A 224 -36.24 4.77 29.13
C GLU A 224 -36.06 4.33 27.67
N ASP A 225 -34.83 3.96 27.27
CA ASP A 225 -34.64 2.97 26.21
C ASP A 225 -33.38 2.15 26.52
N TRP A 226 -33.40 0.86 26.20
CA TRP A 226 -32.32 -0.08 26.53
C TRP A 226 -30.98 0.45 26.00
N SER A 227 -30.05 0.80 26.90
CA SER A 227 -28.72 1.33 26.56
C SER A 227 -28.06 0.47 25.49
N LEU A 228 -27.98 0.97 24.25
CA LEU A 228 -27.40 0.27 23.11
C LEU A 228 -25.89 0.18 23.30
N VAL A 229 -25.41 -0.86 23.98
CA VAL A 229 -23.96 -1.15 24.08
C VAL A 229 -23.46 -1.41 22.67
N LYS A 230 -22.61 -0.51 22.14
CA LYS A 230 -21.97 -0.72 20.85
C LYS A 230 -21.08 -1.97 20.95
N PRO A 231 -21.29 -3.00 20.11
CA PRO A 231 -20.49 -4.21 20.20
C PRO A 231 -19.02 -3.89 19.90
N PRO A 232 -18.07 -4.54 20.58
CA PRO A 232 -16.65 -4.33 20.33
C PRO A 232 -16.32 -4.68 18.89
N GLU A 233 -15.62 -3.78 18.19
CA GLU A 233 -15.24 -3.95 16.80
C GLU A 233 -13.71 -3.86 16.67
N VAL A 234 -13.13 -4.78 15.89
CA VAL A 234 -11.71 -4.78 15.56
C VAL A 234 -11.51 -4.77 14.05
N LYS A 235 -10.64 -3.88 13.56
CA LYS A 235 -10.31 -3.74 12.14
C LYS A 235 -8.79 -3.69 11.95
N VAL A 236 -8.33 -4.24 10.83
CA VAL A 236 -6.93 -4.16 10.39
C VAL A 236 -6.81 -3.26 9.18
N ALA A 237 -5.76 -2.43 9.14
CA ALA A 237 -5.38 -1.67 7.96
C ALA A 237 -3.94 -2.01 7.53
N ALA A 238 -3.81 -2.57 6.32
CA ALA A 238 -2.53 -2.87 5.69
C ALA A 238 -1.98 -1.63 4.96
N ILE A 239 -1.04 -0.94 5.61
CA ILE A 239 -0.41 0.29 5.08
C ILE A 239 1.02 0.01 4.59
N ASP A 240 1.67 0.98 3.96
CA ASP A 240 3.07 0.89 3.52
C ASP A 240 3.40 -0.36 2.67
N ASN A 241 2.65 -0.54 1.58
CA ASN A 241 2.78 -1.68 0.67
C ASN A 241 3.78 -1.42 -0.47
N GLY A 242 4.66 -0.42 -0.33
CA GLY A 242 5.56 0.04 -1.39
C GLY A 242 6.70 -0.91 -1.76
N LEU A 243 6.84 -2.04 -1.05
CA LEU A 243 7.95 -2.98 -1.19
C LEU A 243 7.43 -4.42 -1.37
N ALA A 244 6.52 -4.57 -2.33
CA ALA A 244 5.95 -5.84 -2.76
C ALA A 244 6.17 -6.04 -4.28
N PHE A 245 5.56 -7.09 -4.84
CA PHE A 245 5.67 -7.49 -6.24
C PHE A 245 7.12 -7.71 -6.71
N PRO A 246 7.89 -8.58 -6.07
CA PRO A 246 9.23 -8.91 -6.53
C PRO A 246 9.21 -9.69 -7.85
N PHE A 247 10.22 -9.49 -8.69
CA PHE A 247 10.39 -10.21 -9.96
C PHE A 247 11.11 -11.56 -9.80
N LYS A 248 11.56 -11.88 -8.59
CA LYS A 248 12.07 -13.21 -8.20
C LYS A 248 11.88 -13.38 -6.69
N HIS A 249 11.84 -14.62 -6.21
CA HIS A 249 11.91 -14.85 -4.76
C HIS A 249 13.25 -14.35 -4.19
N PRO A 250 13.28 -13.88 -2.94
CA PRO A 250 14.52 -13.44 -2.30
C PRO A 250 15.56 -14.56 -2.23
N ASP A 251 16.83 -14.21 -2.39
CA ASP A 251 17.93 -15.16 -2.25
C ASP A 251 18.08 -15.57 -0.76
N SER A 252 18.52 -16.80 -0.47
CA SER A 252 18.51 -17.38 0.90
C SER A 252 19.28 -16.58 1.96
N TRP A 253 20.27 -15.77 1.57
CA TRP A 253 21.03 -14.91 2.47
C TRP A 253 20.27 -13.64 2.89
N ARG A 254 19.11 -13.36 2.29
CA ARG A 254 18.25 -12.22 2.60
C ARG A 254 16.77 -12.56 2.42
N ALA A 255 16.22 -13.29 3.39
CA ALA A 255 14.92 -13.97 3.26
C ALA A 255 13.66 -13.06 3.23
N TYR A 256 13.76 -11.80 3.70
CA TYR A 256 12.61 -10.87 3.87
C TYR A 256 11.37 -11.58 4.43
N PRO A 257 11.43 -12.02 5.71
CA PRO A 257 10.38 -12.83 6.32
C PRO A 257 9.12 -11.99 6.55
N TYR A 258 7.99 -12.68 6.68
CA TYR A 258 6.74 -12.08 7.14
C TYR A 258 6.76 -12.00 8.66
N HIS A 259 6.79 -10.79 9.25
CA HIS A 259 6.94 -10.70 10.70
C HIS A 259 5.72 -11.24 11.46
N TRP A 260 4.54 -11.15 10.86
CA TRP A 260 3.34 -11.75 11.42
C TRP A 260 3.40 -13.27 11.54
N ALA A 261 4.31 -13.96 10.84
CA ALA A 261 4.42 -15.43 10.92
C ALA A 261 4.91 -15.91 12.30
N TRP A 262 5.52 -15.04 13.12
CA TRP A 262 5.91 -15.38 14.49
C TRP A 262 4.78 -15.18 15.51
N LEU A 263 3.67 -14.57 15.11
CA LEU A 263 2.56 -14.29 16.01
C LEU A 263 1.74 -15.55 16.30
N PRO A 264 1.12 -15.68 17.50
CA PRO A 264 0.25 -16.81 17.84
C PRO A 264 -0.89 -17.04 16.84
N TRP A 265 -1.50 -15.97 16.33
CA TRP A 265 -2.59 -16.01 15.33
C TRP A 265 -2.17 -16.67 14.00
N ALA A 266 -0.87 -16.69 13.69
CA ALA A 266 -0.35 -17.35 12.49
C ALA A 266 -0.30 -18.89 12.61
N LYS A 267 -0.46 -19.44 13.83
CA LYS A 267 -0.53 -20.89 14.07
C LYS A 267 -1.95 -21.44 13.91
N VAL A 268 -2.95 -20.58 13.86
CA VAL A 268 -4.36 -20.96 13.67
C VAL A 268 -4.58 -21.26 12.19
N SER A 269 -5.21 -22.39 11.88
CA SER A 269 -5.59 -22.75 10.50
C SER A 269 -6.54 -21.71 9.91
N PHE A 270 -6.45 -21.47 8.59
CA PHE A 270 -7.37 -20.57 7.90
C PHE A 270 -8.82 -20.99 8.15
N SER A 271 -9.64 -20.03 8.58
CA SER A 271 -11.07 -20.23 8.83
C SER A 271 -11.84 -20.65 7.58
N GLN A 272 -13.00 -21.29 7.78
CA GLN A 272 -13.87 -21.65 6.67
C GLN A 272 -14.35 -20.41 5.92
N GLU A 273 -14.66 -19.33 6.63
CA GLU A 273 -15.10 -18.07 6.05
C GLU A 273 -14.05 -17.45 5.12
N THR A 274 -12.79 -17.48 5.53
CA THR A 274 -11.70 -17.02 4.67
C THR A 274 -11.55 -17.91 3.44
N ARG A 275 -11.64 -19.24 3.60
CA ARG A 275 -11.57 -20.19 2.48
C ARG A 275 -12.70 -19.95 1.48
N ASP A 276 -13.93 -19.81 1.96
CA ASP A 276 -15.11 -19.57 1.12
C ASP A 276 -15.01 -18.23 0.39
N LEU A 277 -14.39 -17.21 1.00
CA LEU A 277 -14.17 -15.91 0.38
C LEU A 277 -13.19 -15.97 -0.80
N VAL A 278 -12.02 -16.60 -0.62
CA VAL A 278 -10.92 -16.46 -1.59
C VAL A 278 -10.66 -17.70 -2.45
N LEU A 279 -10.94 -18.90 -1.96
CA LEU A 279 -10.58 -20.14 -2.67
C LEU A 279 -11.28 -20.29 -4.03
N PRO A 280 -12.57 -19.93 -4.20
CA PRO A 280 -13.22 -19.95 -5.51
C PRO A 280 -12.54 -19.02 -6.52
N LEU A 281 -12.13 -17.82 -6.08
CA LEU A 281 -11.46 -16.84 -6.91
C LEU A 281 -10.06 -17.31 -7.31
N LEU A 282 -9.26 -17.77 -6.35
CA LEU A 282 -7.87 -18.18 -6.59
C LEU A 282 -7.74 -19.50 -7.36
N SER A 283 -8.77 -20.35 -7.33
CA SER A 283 -8.83 -21.59 -8.11
C SER A 283 -9.25 -21.35 -9.57
N ASP A 284 -9.87 -20.22 -9.88
CA ASP A 284 -10.28 -19.86 -11.23
C ASP A 284 -9.13 -19.19 -11.99
N MET A 285 -8.68 -19.84 -13.07
CA MET A 285 -7.61 -19.32 -13.92
C MET A 285 -8.01 -18.06 -14.67
N ASN A 286 -9.31 -17.86 -14.96
CA ASN A 286 -9.78 -16.63 -15.59
C ASN A 286 -9.64 -15.44 -14.63
N PHE A 287 -10.06 -15.61 -13.37
CA PHE A 287 -9.86 -14.60 -12.34
C PHE A 287 -8.38 -14.21 -12.17
N VAL A 288 -7.48 -15.21 -12.09
CA VAL A 288 -6.03 -14.96 -11.96
C VAL A 288 -5.48 -14.25 -13.20
N GLN A 289 -5.97 -14.61 -14.39
CA GLN A 289 -5.60 -13.96 -15.64
C GLN A 289 -6.03 -12.49 -15.66
N GLU A 290 -7.29 -12.21 -15.31
CA GLU A 290 -7.81 -10.84 -15.22
C GLU A 290 -7.05 -10.02 -14.17
N LEU A 291 -6.67 -10.62 -13.03
CA LEU A 291 -5.86 -9.94 -12.02
C LEU A 291 -4.50 -9.55 -12.60
N CYS A 292 -3.85 -10.43 -13.36
CA CYS A 292 -2.59 -10.10 -14.04
C CYS A 292 -2.78 -8.99 -15.09
N ASP A 293 -3.90 -8.97 -15.80
CA ASP A 293 -4.20 -7.97 -16.83
C ASP A 293 -4.48 -6.60 -16.21
N ASP A 294 -5.20 -6.56 -15.08
CA ASP A 294 -5.40 -5.35 -14.28
C ASP A 294 -4.07 -4.80 -13.74
N MET A 295 -3.18 -5.69 -13.28
CA MET A 295 -1.83 -5.33 -12.84
C MET A 295 -0.98 -4.81 -14.00
N TYR A 296 -1.08 -5.40 -15.19
CA TYR A 296 -0.40 -4.93 -16.40
C TYR A 296 -0.86 -3.51 -16.74
N ASN A 297 -2.18 -3.28 -16.71
CA ASN A 297 -2.77 -1.97 -16.97
C ASN A 297 -2.29 -0.88 -16.02
N LEU A 298 -2.06 -1.23 -14.75
CA LEU A 298 -1.47 -0.32 -13.76
C LEU A 298 0.03 -0.10 -14.01
N PHE A 299 0.81 -1.17 -14.18
CA PHE A 299 2.27 -1.10 -14.20
C PHE A 299 2.81 -0.47 -15.49
N GLN A 300 2.13 -0.69 -16.63
CA GLN A 300 2.51 -0.09 -17.92
C GLN A 300 2.41 1.45 -17.95
N THR A 301 1.76 2.05 -16.95
CA THR A 301 1.70 3.51 -16.83
C THR A 301 3.03 4.14 -16.44
N ASP A 302 3.99 3.34 -15.93
CA ASP A 302 5.30 3.83 -15.60
C ASP A 302 6.21 3.99 -16.83
N LYS A 303 6.96 5.08 -16.88
CA LYS A 303 7.91 5.34 -17.97
C LYS A 303 9.06 4.34 -18.02
N GLY A 304 9.40 3.71 -16.90
CA GLY A 304 10.43 2.68 -16.79
C GLY A 304 9.87 1.26 -16.85
N PHE A 305 8.63 1.08 -17.30
CA PHE A 305 8.02 -0.23 -17.43
C PHE A 305 8.81 -1.12 -18.38
N ASP A 306 9.11 -2.34 -17.93
CA ASP A 306 9.74 -3.39 -18.71
C ASP A 306 8.81 -4.61 -18.68
N ARG A 307 8.33 -5.02 -19.86
CA ARG A 307 7.36 -6.11 -19.99
C ARG A 307 7.93 -7.44 -19.53
N HIS A 308 9.21 -7.71 -19.79
CA HIS A 308 9.84 -8.96 -19.39
C HIS A 308 9.99 -9.05 -17.86
N ILE A 309 10.38 -7.95 -17.21
CA ILE A 309 10.41 -7.88 -15.75
C ILE A 309 9.01 -8.02 -15.15
N PHE A 310 8.00 -7.39 -15.77
CA PHE A 310 6.61 -7.53 -15.34
C PHE A 310 6.12 -8.99 -15.40
N GLU A 311 6.40 -9.71 -16.49
CA GLU A 311 6.03 -11.13 -16.58
C GLU A 311 6.68 -11.97 -15.48
N ARG A 312 7.93 -11.66 -15.10
CA ARG A 312 8.60 -12.30 -13.97
C ARG A 312 7.93 -11.99 -12.62
N GLN A 313 7.47 -10.75 -12.41
CA GLN A 313 6.66 -10.39 -11.23
C GLN A 313 5.37 -11.22 -11.18
N MET A 314 4.67 -11.35 -12.31
CA MET A 314 3.44 -12.14 -12.38
C MET A 314 3.71 -13.64 -12.21
N SER A 315 4.87 -14.15 -12.66
CA SER A 315 5.24 -15.55 -12.43
C SER A 315 5.48 -15.86 -10.96
N VAL A 316 6.05 -14.92 -10.19
CA VAL A 316 6.13 -15.02 -8.73
C VAL A 316 4.75 -14.98 -8.11
N MET A 317 3.90 -14.01 -8.49
CA MET A 317 2.54 -13.89 -7.97
C MET A 317 1.70 -15.15 -8.22
N ARG A 318 1.77 -15.74 -9.42
CA ARG A 318 1.11 -17.01 -9.75
C ARG A 318 1.62 -18.17 -8.90
N GLY A 319 2.92 -18.24 -8.64
CA GLY A 319 3.50 -19.22 -7.72
C GLY A 319 3.00 -19.07 -6.28
N GLN A 320 2.87 -17.82 -5.80
CA GLN A 320 2.26 -17.54 -4.50
C GLN A 320 0.78 -17.95 -4.46
N ILE A 321 0.01 -17.63 -5.51
CA ILE A 321 -1.40 -18.05 -5.62
C ILE A 321 -1.51 -19.58 -5.61
N LEU A 322 -0.64 -20.30 -6.32
CA LEU A 322 -0.64 -21.77 -6.34
C LEU A 322 -0.44 -22.35 -4.93
N ASN A 323 0.58 -21.87 -4.20
CA ASN A 323 0.84 -22.33 -2.83
C ASN A 323 -0.29 -21.98 -1.88
N LEU A 324 -0.85 -20.77 -1.97
CA LEU A 324 -1.96 -20.33 -1.15
C LEU A 324 -3.22 -21.17 -1.40
N THR A 325 -3.57 -21.42 -2.66
CA THR A 325 -4.70 -22.28 -3.04
C THR A 325 -4.56 -23.67 -2.44
N GLN A 326 -3.36 -24.28 -2.51
CA GLN A 326 -3.11 -25.58 -1.91
C GLN A 326 -3.22 -25.54 -0.38
N ALA A 327 -2.62 -24.54 0.27
CA ALA A 327 -2.70 -24.38 1.72
C ALA A 327 -4.13 -24.21 2.24
N LEU A 328 -4.96 -23.45 1.51
CA LEU A 328 -6.37 -23.25 1.83
C LEU A 328 -7.18 -24.55 1.63
N ARG A 329 -6.89 -25.35 0.61
CA ARG A 329 -7.53 -26.66 0.42
C ARG A 329 -7.21 -27.62 1.56
N ASP A 330 -5.94 -27.65 1.97
CA ASP A 330 -5.44 -28.53 3.03
C ASP A 330 -5.77 -28.06 4.45
N GLY A 331 -6.41 -26.89 4.63
CA GLY A 331 -6.72 -26.34 5.94
C GLY A 331 -5.48 -25.95 6.76
N LYS A 332 -4.41 -25.52 6.09
CA LYS A 332 -3.16 -25.09 6.73
C LYS A 332 -3.32 -23.76 7.46
N SER A 333 -2.39 -23.49 8.37
CA SER A 333 -2.20 -22.18 9.01
C SER A 333 -1.28 -21.26 8.21
N PRO A 334 -1.30 -19.94 8.46
CA PRO A 334 -0.33 -19.00 7.89
C PRO A 334 1.14 -19.40 8.09
N VAL A 335 1.51 -19.96 9.26
CA VAL A 335 2.86 -20.48 9.50
C VAL A 335 3.21 -21.63 8.58
N GLN A 336 2.29 -22.58 8.39
CA GLN A 336 2.51 -23.71 7.50
C GLN A 336 2.57 -23.28 6.03
N LEU A 337 1.82 -22.24 5.64
CA LEU A 337 1.87 -21.65 4.29
C LEU A 337 3.25 -21.05 3.98
N VAL A 338 3.84 -20.27 4.90
CA VAL A 338 5.15 -19.65 4.66
C VAL A 338 6.32 -20.66 4.68
N GLN A 339 6.09 -21.86 5.21
CA GLN A 339 7.05 -22.97 5.17
C GLN A 339 7.00 -23.75 3.84
N MET A 340 5.99 -23.52 2.99
CA MET A 340 5.90 -24.18 1.70
C MET A 340 7.04 -23.73 0.78
N PRO A 341 7.64 -24.63 -0.01
CA PRO A 341 8.68 -24.27 -0.97
C PRO A 341 8.22 -23.18 -1.93
N ALA A 342 9.08 -22.21 -2.20
CA ALA A 342 8.79 -21.13 -3.13
C ALA A 342 8.67 -21.68 -4.56
N VAL A 343 7.57 -21.38 -5.24
CA VAL A 343 7.30 -21.79 -6.63
C VAL A 343 7.21 -20.54 -7.52
N ILE A 344 7.58 -20.69 -8.79
CA ILE A 344 7.36 -19.73 -9.86
C ILE A 344 6.56 -20.43 -10.95
N VAL A 345 5.53 -19.77 -11.48
CA VAL A 345 4.70 -20.31 -12.56
C VAL A 345 4.81 -19.40 -13.77
N GLU A 346 5.58 -19.84 -14.76
CA GLU A 346 5.77 -19.13 -16.02
C GLU A 346 4.63 -19.44 -17.00
N ARG A 347 4.27 -18.47 -17.84
CA ARG A 347 3.40 -18.76 -18.98
C ARG A 347 4.20 -19.49 -20.05
N PRO A 348 3.61 -20.46 -20.76
CA PRO A 348 4.25 -21.04 -21.93
C PRO A 348 4.57 -19.90 -22.91
N GLN A 349 5.82 -19.81 -23.38
CA GLN A 349 6.12 -18.94 -24.49
C GLN A 349 5.36 -19.46 -25.70
N ILE A 350 4.38 -18.70 -26.18
CA ILE A 350 3.82 -18.93 -27.51
C ILE A 350 4.91 -18.49 -28.48
N THR A 351 5.72 -19.43 -28.95
CA THR A 351 6.60 -19.20 -30.10
C THR A 351 5.70 -18.86 -31.28
N PRO A 352 5.79 -17.65 -31.87
CA PRO A 352 5.06 -17.37 -33.10
C PRO A 352 5.74 -18.16 -34.23
N GLY A 353 5.11 -19.25 -34.66
CA GLY A 353 5.44 -19.97 -35.90
C GLY A 353 6.58 -20.99 -35.80
N THR A 354 6.21 -22.26 -35.85
CA THR A 354 6.91 -23.30 -36.63
C THR A 354 5.91 -23.93 -37.57
#